data_AF-A0A1A8MRL4-F1
#
_entry.id   AF-A0A1A8MRL4-F1
#
_cell.length_a   1.000
_cell.length_b   1.000
_cell.length_c   1.000
_cell.angle_alpha   90.00
_cell.angle_beta   90.00
_cell.angle_gamma   90.00
#
_symmetry.space_group_name_H-M   'P 1'
#
loop_
_entity.id
_entity.type
_entity.pdbx_description
1 polymer ?
#
loop_
_entity_poly.entity_id
_entity_poly.type
_entity_poly.pdbx_seq_one_letter_code
_entity_poly.pdbx_strand_id
1 'polypeptide(L)'
;MDSDVPAPEPVRVGVVLVTNSENADCVVDAEGRRVDYRSTTNEDSKSFIFDQVVGADHMESLHSELLQTLPQSTFSSCNGALLMCGASTETIRALTDQGIVRKVLTNLFSCISSRAAAEVFTSVSFLQFYPDGSAVDLLSLNKENLQLVTHPVLGSVVGGLSEVCVCSAEEAFSVYETCREMMKTNAGIISSRCSSLLSVVHEWKLHPEQVESDVCCGKLQLFSLAGGASRTDLRGVSPLLKVLDQMKTPAATDDNSLLLALLKDALTGNIRTYLIYCINPQGLLDVEIPSALDLAQRVRGCATKAQAVRWNPKQTERGIREGIMELQTIIMSQRDSDVHSIHKLAEMTQNLQMVKNQSWKKKREESEKIKAKIKQSCKSSQSNQQISGGRHADHNNESTETVKYLQEQLRQEIEEHLRGDKL
;
A
#
# COMPACT_ATOMS: atom_id res chain seq x y z
N MET A 1 34.23 -16.55 4.23
CA MET A 1 32.87 -16.43 3.67
C MET A 1 32.45 -15.00 3.91
N ASP A 2 32.91 -14.09 3.05
CA ASP A 2 32.49 -12.69 3.12
C ASP A 2 31.04 -12.64 2.66
N SER A 3 30.15 -12.32 3.60
CA SER A 3 28.76 -12.04 3.31
C SER A 3 28.71 -10.76 2.47
N ASP A 4 28.38 -10.91 1.20
CA ASP A 4 28.12 -9.83 0.24
C ASP A 4 26.83 -9.10 0.67
N VAL A 5 26.94 -8.28 1.72
CA VAL A 5 25.83 -7.43 2.18
C VAL A 5 25.77 -6.24 1.22
N PRO A 6 24.73 -6.10 0.38
CA PRO A 6 24.65 -5.00 -0.56
C PRO A 6 24.69 -3.67 0.17
N ALA A 7 25.43 -2.73 -0.43
CA ALA A 7 25.54 -1.38 0.07
C ALA A 7 24.14 -0.73 0.14
N PRO A 8 23.88 0.12 1.15
CA PRO A 8 22.64 0.88 1.21
C PRO A 8 22.49 1.75 -0.05
N GLU A 9 21.36 1.62 -0.73
CA GLU A 9 21.00 2.41 -1.91
C GLU A 9 20.08 3.56 -1.48
N PRO A 10 20.31 4.81 -1.93
CA PRO A 10 19.41 5.92 -1.64
C PRO A 10 18.08 5.75 -2.37
N VAL A 11 17.01 6.28 -1.78
CA VAL A 11 15.69 6.33 -2.42
C VAL A 11 15.76 7.27 -3.63
N ARG A 12 15.28 6.80 -4.78
CA ARG A 12 15.22 7.60 -6.01
C ARG A 12 13.98 8.47 -6.02
N VAL A 13 14.13 9.74 -6.37
CA VAL A 13 13.04 10.73 -6.31
C VAL A 13 12.84 11.41 -7.65
N GLY A 14 11.62 11.29 -8.17
CA GLY A 14 11.12 12.02 -9.31
C GLY A 14 10.10 13.08 -8.89
N VAL A 15 10.22 14.29 -9.41
CA VAL A 15 9.28 15.41 -9.17
C VAL A 15 8.52 15.72 -10.46
N VAL A 16 7.20 15.85 -10.36
CA VAL A 16 6.31 16.19 -11.49
C VAL A 16 5.66 17.54 -11.22
N LEU A 17 5.90 18.53 -12.08
CA LEU A 17 5.26 19.84 -12.02
C LEU A 17 3.99 19.81 -12.90
N VAL A 18 2.81 19.85 -12.28
CA VAL A 18 1.51 19.53 -12.91
C VAL A 18 0.98 20.61 -13.85
N THR A 19 1.50 21.84 -13.79
CA THR A 19 1.08 22.94 -14.69
C THR A 19 2.24 23.46 -15.50
N ASN A 20 1.97 23.81 -16.76
CA ASN A 20 3.00 24.30 -17.68
C ASN A 20 3.64 25.61 -17.21
N SER A 21 4.93 25.64 -17.46
CA SER A 21 5.96 26.59 -17.06
C SER A 21 5.68 28.02 -17.52
N GLU A 22 4.98 28.82 -16.70
CA GLU A 22 5.14 30.29 -16.63
C GLU A 22 4.92 30.84 -15.20
N ASN A 23 5.00 30.00 -14.16
CA ASN A 23 5.06 30.53 -12.78
C ASN A 23 6.52 30.88 -12.43
N ALA A 24 6.76 32.16 -12.13
CA ALA A 24 8.08 32.72 -11.81
C ALA A 24 8.78 32.09 -10.58
N ASP A 25 8.04 31.29 -9.82
CA ASP A 25 8.46 30.79 -8.51
C ASP A 25 9.20 29.44 -8.58
N CYS A 26 9.08 28.65 -9.65
CA CYS A 26 9.78 27.36 -9.79
C CYS A 26 10.49 27.28 -11.14
N VAL A 27 11.81 27.37 -11.14
CA VAL A 27 12.64 27.23 -12.35
C VAL A 27 13.32 25.86 -12.32
N VAL A 28 13.10 25.06 -13.37
CA VAL A 28 13.77 23.77 -13.54
C VAL A 28 15.02 23.97 -14.38
N ASP A 29 16.12 23.31 -14.01
CA ASP A 29 17.35 23.36 -14.80
C ASP A 29 17.22 22.61 -16.13
N ALA A 30 18.11 22.91 -17.07
CA ALA A 30 18.11 22.31 -18.40
C ALA A 30 18.34 20.78 -18.39
N GLU A 31 18.93 20.26 -17.31
CA GLU A 31 19.19 18.84 -17.11
C GLU A 31 18.00 18.08 -16.50
N GLY A 32 16.96 18.79 -16.03
CA GLY A 32 15.78 18.19 -15.41
C GLY A 32 16.10 17.48 -14.08
N ARG A 33 17.03 18.03 -13.29
CA ARG A 33 17.48 17.45 -12.01
C ARG A 33 17.46 18.43 -10.85
N ARG A 34 17.46 19.73 -11.13
CA ARG A 34 17.41 20.79 -10.11
C ARG A 34 16.14 21.62 -10.25
N VAL A 35 15.53 21.93 -9.11
CA VAL A 35 14.44 22.90 -8.98
C VAL A 35 14.92 24.05 -8.14
N ASP A 36 14.94 25.24 -8.72
CA ASP A 36 15.22 26.50 -8.03
C ASP A 36 13.88 27.18 -7.72
N TYR A 37 13.51 27.20 -6.43
CA TYR A 37 12.29 27.83 -5.94
C TYR A 37 12.58 29.25 -5.44
N ARG A 38 11.84 30.24 -5.95
CA ARG A 38 11.85 31.63 -5.49
C ARG A 38 10.54 31.90 -4.76
N SER A 39 10.64 32.33 -3.50
CA SER A 39 9.43 32.72 -2.76
C SER A 39 8.98 34.12 -3.18
N THR A 40 7.68 34.32 -3.24
CA THR A 40 7.04 35.64 -3.41
C THR A 40 7.30 36.58 -2.23
N THR A 41 7.65 36.04 -1.05
CA THR A 41 7.79 36.80 0.21
C THR A 41 9.24 37.01 0.66
N ASN A 42 10.19 36.23 0.13
CA ASN A 42 11.63 36.31 0.43
C ASN A 42 12.43 36.27 -0.88
N GLU A 43 13.39 37.19 -1.05
CA GLU A 43 14.25 37.21 -2.26
C GLU A 43 15.23 36.04 -2.35
N ASP A 44 15.36 35.23 -1.29
CA ASP A 44 16.25 34.07 -1.27
C ASP A 44 15.69 32.91 -2.09
N SER A 45 16.40 32.54 -3.16
CA SER A 45 16.13 31.33 -3.94
C SER A 45 16.65 30.08 -3.21
N LYS A 46 15.80 29.07 -3.04
CA LYS A 46 16.18 27.75 -2.52
C LYS A 46 16.30 26.74 -3.65
N SER A 47 17.42 26.03 -3.70
CA SER A 47 17.68 25.00 -4.71
C SER A 47 17.51 23.60 -4.14
N PHE A 48 16.88 22.71 -4.91
CA PHE A 48 16.63 21.31 -4.57
C PHE A 48 17.10 20.41 -5.70
N ILE A 49 17.67 19.25 -5.38
CA ILE A 49 18.27 18.33 -6.36
C ILE A 49 17.62 16.95 -6.24
N PHE A 50 17.05 16.48 -7.34
CA PHE A 50 16.36 15.21 -7.45
C PHE A 50 16.98 14.35 -8.55
N ASP A 51 16.57 13.08 -8.62
CA ASP A 51 17.02 12.18 -9.69
C ASP A 51 16.40 12.57 -11.03
N GLN A 52 15.17 13.08 -11.01
CA GLN A 52 14.48 13.59 -12.20
C GLN A 52 13.40 14.61 -11.84
N VAL A 53 13.22 15.61 -12.69
CA VAL A 53 12.19 16.65 -12.60
C VAL A 53 11.58 16.81 -13.98
N VAL A 54 10.25 16.64 -14.07
CA VAL A 54 9.52 16.75 -15.34
C VAL A 54 8.33 17.68 -15.21
N GLY A 55 8.00 18.40 -16.27
CA GLY A 55 6.69 19.04 -16.42
C GLY A 55 5.60 18.01 -16.76
N ALA A 56 4.33 18.40 -16.61
CA ALA A 56 3.17 17.56 -16.87
C ALA A 56 3.19 16.93 -18.27
N ASP A 57 3.61 17.69 -19.28
CA ASP A 57 3.70 17.25 -20.67
C ASP A 57 4.75 16.14 -20.91
N HIS A 58 5.71 16.00 -20.00
CA HIS A 58 6.83 15.06 -20.11
C HIS A 58 6.74 13.90 -19.12
N MET A 59 5.56 13.60 -18.57
CA MET A 59 5.37 12.51 -17.61
C MET A 59 5.86 11.15 -18.17
N GLU A 60 5.75 10.92 -19.48
CA GLU A 60 6.25 9.72 -20.16
C GLU A 60 7.78 9.55 -20.09
N SER A 61 8.52 10.66 -20.01
CA SER A 61 9.98 10.63 -19.85
C SER A 61 10.39 10.17 -18.45
N LEU A 62 9.61 10.57 -17.42
CA LEU A 62 9.82 10.11 -16.05
C LEU A 62 9.62 8.59 -15.92
N HIS A 63 8.69 8.06 -16.69
CA HIS A 63 8.45 6.62 -16.76
C HIS A 63 9.60 5.85 -17.44
N SER A 64 10.31 6.47 -18.37
CA SER A 64 11.37 5.79 -19.12
C SER A 64 12.66 5.67 -18.32
N GLU A 65 13.00 6.63 -17.49
CA GLU A 65 14.27 6.61 -16.73
C GLU A 65 14.11 6.07 -15.31
N LEU A 66 13.13 6.57 -14.54
CA LEU A 66 12.94 6.14 -13.14
C LEU A 66 12.13 4.84 -13.02
N LEU A 67 11.09 4.66 -13.84
CA LEU A 67 10.19 3.50 -13.70
C LEU A 67 10.62 2.27 -14.50
N GLN A 68 11.57 2.35 -15.46
CA GLN A 68 12.07 1.15 -16.12
C GLN A 68 12.92 0.28 -15.19
N THR A 69 13.66 0.90 -14.27
CA THR A 69 14.54 0.17 -13.34
C THR A 69 13.77 -0.57 -12.26
N LEU A 70 12.52 -0.16 -11.99
CA LEU A 70 11.69 -0.69 -10.92
C LEU A 70 11.22 -2.13 -11.23
N PRO A 71 10.53 -2.44 -12.36
CA PRO A 71 10.16 -3.80 -12.74
C PRO A 71 11.36 -4.74 -12.91
N GLN A 72 12.47 -4.25 -13.46
CA GLN A 72 13.71 -5.02 -13.61
C GLN A 72 14.29 -5.44 -12.25
N SER A 73 14.25 -4.55 -11.26
CA SER A 73 14.70 -4.88 -9.91
C SER A 73 13.76 -5.84 -9.17
N THR A 74 12.45 -5.71 -9.38
CA THR A 74 11.48 -6.67 -8.81
C THR A 74 11.60 -8.06 -9.46
N PHE A 75 12.01 -8.10 -10.73
CA PHE A 75 12.24 -9.34 -11.47
C PHE A 75 13.50 -10.08 -10.97
N SER A 76 14.52 -9.37 -10.48
CA SER A 76 15.72 -9.97 -9.88
C SER A 76 15.51 -10.43 -8.43
N SER A 77 14.29 -10.79 -8.02
CA SER A 77 13.88 -11.24 -6.66
C SER A 77 14.02 -10.22 -5.54
N CYS A 78 14.21 -8.93 -5.86
CA CYS A 78 14.18 -7.88 -4.84
C CYS A 78 12.76 -7.34 -4.68
N ASN A 79 12.45 -6.75 -3.53
CA ASN A 79 11.20 -6.00 -3.39
C ASN A 79 11.35 -4.61 -4.01
N GLY A 80 10.25 -4.04 -4.50
CA GLY A 80 10.19 -2.68 -5.02
C GLY A 80 9.00 -1.91 -4.45
N ALA A 81 9.19 -0.65 -4.09
CA ALA A 81 8.14 0.27 -3.67
C ALA A 81 8.11 1.52 -4.55
N LEU A 82 6.92 1.92 -4.96
CA LEU A 82 6.64 3.19 -5.60
C LEU A 82 5.71 4.01 -4.70
N LEU A 83 6.18 5.17 -4.25
CA LEU A 83 5.42 6.11 -3.44
C LEU A 83 4.92 7.24 -4.34
N MET A 84 3.62 7.49 -4.39
CA MET A 84 3.00 8.54 -5.20
C MET A 84 2.32 9.56 -4.27
N CYS A 85 2.71 10.84 -4.37
CA CYS A 85 2.30 11.91 -3.45
C CYS A 85 1.96 13.23 -4.16
N GLY A 86 1.26 14.13 -3.46
CA GLY A 86 1.23 15.56 -3.77
C GLY A 86 0.21 16.02 -4.81
N ALA A 87 -0.51 15.11 -5.47
CA ALA A 87 -1.55 15.48 -6.44
C ALA A 87 -2.59 16.44 -5.83
N SER A 88 -2.82 17.59 -6.48
CA SER A 88 -3.65 18.68 -5.96
C SER A 88 -5.14 18.33 -5.84
N THR A 89 -5.63 17.45 -6.71
CA THR A 89 -7.03 16.98 -6.71
C THR A 89 -7.10 15.47 -6.86
N GLU A 90 -8.18 14.87 -6.34
CA GLU A 90 -8.43 13.44 -6.45
C GLU A 90 -8.54 12.96 -7.90
N THR A 91 -9.08 13.79 -8.80
CA THR A 91 -9.20 13.47 -10.23
C THR A 91 -7.84 13.36 -10.91
N ILE A 92 -6.95 14.33 -10.65
CA ILE A 92 -5.58 14.30 -11.20
C ILE A 92 -4.83 13.10 -10.61
N ARG A 93 -4.94 12.87 -9.30
CA ARG A 93 -4.37 11.68 -8.65
C ARG A 93 -4.88 10.39 -9.29
N ALA A 94 -6.18 10.25 -9.50
CA ALA A 94 -6.76 9.04 -10.06
C ALA A 94 -6.28 8.76 -11.49
N LEU A 95 -6.22 9.79 -12.35
CA LEU A 95 -5.75 9.65 -13.73
C LEU A 95 -4.25 9.33 -13.80
N THR A 96 -3.44 10.04 -13.01
CA THR A 96 -1.99 9.81 -12.92
C THR A 96 -1.67 8.43 -12.33
N ASP A 97 -2.34 8.04 -11.23
CA ASP A 97 -2.24 6.70 -10.63
C ASP A 97 -2.59 5.62 -11.66
N GLN A 98 -3.70 5.76 -12.39
CA GLN A 98 -4.16 4.74 -13.33
C GLN A 98 -3.16 4.53 -14.48
N GLY A 99 -2.61 5.60 -15.05
CA GLY A 99 -1.58 5.50 -16.10
C GLY A 99 -0.31 4.82 -15.60
N ILE A 100 0.19 5.23 -14.44
CA ILE A 100 1.40 4.69 -13.83
C ILE A 100 1.21 3.22 -13.43
N VAL A 101 0.14 2.89 -12.72
CA VAL A 101 -0.17 1.52 -12.29
C VAL A 101 -0.29 0.61 -13.51
N ARG A 102 -1.04 1.00 -14.55
CA ARG A 102 -1.17 0.20 -15.77
C ARG A 102 0.19 -0.12 -16.38
N LYS A 103 1.04 0.91 -16.54
CA LYS A 103 2.36 0.75 -17.17
C LYS A 103 3.30 -0.13 -16.34
N VAL A 104 3.36 0.10 -15.03
CA VAL A 104 4.21 -0.69 -14.11
C VAL A 104 3.77 -2.15 -14.13
N LEU A 105 2.46 -2.43 -14.12
CA LEU A 105 1.95 -3.80 -14.24
C LEU A 105 2.30 -4.41 -15.60
N THR A 106 2.09 -3.71 -16.72
CA THR A 106 2.48 -4.20 -18.05
C THR A 106 3.96 -4.56 -18.11
N ASN A 107 4.84 -3.69 -17.60
CA ASN A 107 6.28 -3.95 -17.57
C ASN A 107 6.62 -5.15 -16.67
N LEU A 108 6.01 -5.25 -15.48
CA LEU A 108 6.22 -6.37 -14.56
C LEU A 108 5.85 -7.70 -15.22
N PHE A 109 4.66 -7.82 -15.80
CA PHE A 109 4.21 -9.05 -16.45
C PHE A 109 4.97 -9.37 -17.74
N SER A 110 5.45 -8.35 -18.46
CA SER A 110 6.37 -8.55 -19.59
C SER A 110 7.67 -9.20 -19.12
N CYS A 111 8.26 -8.72 -18.02
CA CYS A 111 9.42 -9.34 -17.41
C CYS A 111 9.11 -10.78 -16.95
N ILE A 112 8.02 -11.01 -16.22
CA ILE A 112 7.62 -12.35 -15.76
C ILE A 112 7.48 -13.34 -16.94
N SER A 113 6.81 -12.92 -18.01
CA SER A 113 6.52 -13.77 -19.17
C SER A 113 7.77 -14.16 -19.96
N SER A 114 8.85 -13.35 -19.88
CA SER A 114 10.12 -13.69 -20.51
C SER A 114 10.80 -14.93 -19.90
N ARG A 115 10.31 -15.42 -18.76
CA ARG A 115 10.87 -16.55 -18.01
C ARG A 115 10.08 -17.84 -18.27
N ALA A 116 10.25 -18.41 -19.47
CA ALA A 116 9.42 -19.50 -20.00
C ALA A 116 9.49 -20.86 -19.27
N ALA A 117 10.39 -21.05 -18.29
CA ALA A 117 10.70 -22.37 -17.72
C ALA A 117 10.36 -22.57 -16.22
N ALA A 118 9.91 -21.53 -15.51
CA ALA A 118 9.64 -21.62 -14.08
C ALA A 118 8.15 -21.78 -13.79
N GLU A 119 7.78 -22.62 -12.82
CA GLU A 119 6.44 -22.59 -12.24
C GLU A 119 6.31 -21.26 -11.46
N VAL A 120 5.32 -20.44 -11.85
CA VAL A 120 5.11 -19.10 -11.29
C VAL A 120 3.77 -18.99 -10.56
N PHE A 121 3.74 -18.11 -9.57
CA PHE A 121 2.53 -17.70 -8.88
C PHE A 121 2.56 -16.19 -8.70
N THR A 122 1.51 -15.50 -9.12
CA THR A 122 1.38 -14.05 -8.95
C THR A 122 0.06 -13.74 -8.29
N SER A 123 0.09 -12.91 -7.25
CA SER A 123 -1.11 -12.46 -6.53
C SER A 123 -1.12 -10.94 -6.35
N VAL A 124 -2.31 -10.39 -6.21
CA VAL A 124 -2.58 -8.97 -5.96
C VAL A 124 -3.35 -8.83 -4.67
N SER A 125 -2.97 -7.87 -3.84
CA SER A 125 -3.72 -7.42 -2.67
C SER A 125 -3.91 -5.90 -2.71
N PHE A 126 -4.97 -5.39 -2.11
CA PHE A 126 -5.26 -3.95 -2.13
C PHE A 126 -5.85 -3.45 -0.80
N LEU A 127 -5.10 -2.57 -0.14
CA LEU A 127 -5.50 -1.92 1.11
C LEU A 127 -5.90 -0.46 0.88
N GLN A 128 -6.90 -0.01 1.64
CA GLN A 128 -7.23 1.39 1.83
C GLN A 128 -6.96 1.79 3.28
N PHE A 129 -6.38 2.97 3.48
CA PHE A 129 -6.09 3.53 4.79
C PHE A 129 -6.86 4.83 4.97
N TYR A 130 -7.57 4.92 6.09
CA TYR A 130 -8.36 6.09 6.46
C TYR A 130 -7.54 7.06 7.31
N PRO A 131 -7.93 8.35 7.37
CA PRO A 131 -7.22 9.35 8.17
C PRO A 131 -7.18 9.07 9.67
N ASP A 132 -8.13 8.27 10.18
CA ASP A 132 -8.22 7.82 11.57
C ASP A 132 -7.22 6.70 11.92
N GLY A 133 -6.41 6.25 10.95
CA GLY A 133 -5.43 5.18 11.12
C GLY A 133 -5.97 3.78 10.86
N SER A 134 -7.28 3.63 10.61
CA SER A 134 -7.87 2.34 10.27
C SER A 134 -7.50 1.89 8.85
N ALA A 135 -7.40 0.57 8.67
CA ALA A 135 -7.10 -0.05 7.38
C ALA A 135 -8.24 -0.99 6.98
N VAL A 136 -8.57 -1.00 5.68
CA VAL A 136 -9.60 -1.86 5.10
C VAL A 136 -9.02 -2.60 3.91
N ASP A 137 -9.26 -3.90 3.87
CA ASP A 137 -8.98 -4.74 2.71
C ASP A 137 -10.12 -4.61 1.69
N LEU A 138 -9.77 -4.18 0.48
CA LEU A 138 -10.74 -3.94 -0.59
C LEU A 138 -11.07 -5.18 -1.41
N LEU A 139 -10.33 -6.26 -1.21
CA LEU A 139 -10.61 -7.56 -1.81
C LEU A 139 -11.40 -8.46 -0.85
N SER A 140 -11.35 -8.16 0.44
CA SER A 140 -12.15 -8.87 1.42
C SER A 140 -13.58 -8.32 1.49
N LEU A 141 -14.53 -9.24 1.56
CA LEU A 141 -15.93 -8.95 1.89
C LEU A 141 -16.22 -9.13 3.38
N ASN A 142 -15.29 -9.77 4.09
CA ASN A 142 -15.34 -9.95 5.53
C ASN A 142 -14.38 -8.93 6.14
N LYS A 143 -14.84 -8.08 7.06
CA LYS A 143 -13.96 -7.11 7.75
C LYS A 143 -13.06 -7.84 8.75
N GLU A 144 -12.07 -8.57 8.25
CA GLU A 144 -11.07 -9.24 9.06
C GLU A 144 -10.15 -8.23 9.73
N ASN A 145 -9.59 -8.61 10.88
CA ASN A 145 -8.68 -7.75 11.62
C ASN A 145 -7.29 -7.79 10.98
N LEU A 146 -6.92 -6.69 10.31
CA LEU A 146 -5.64 -6.54 9.64
C LEU A 146 -4.55 -6.19 10.65
N GLN A 147 -3.53 -7.04 10.75
CA GLN A 147 -2.43 -6.83 11.69
C GLN A 147 -1.08 -7.04 11.01
N LEU A 148 -0.10 -6.24 11.39
CA LEU A 148 1.27 -6.46 10.95
C LEU A 148 1.87 -7.63 11.72
N VAL A 149 2.38 -8.63 10.99
CA VAL A 149 3.00 -9.81 11.57
C VAL A 149 4.36 -10.05 10.91
N THR A 150 5.35 -10.44 11.69
CA THR A 150 6.70 -10.71 11.19
C THR A 150 6.82 -12.17 10.76
N HIS A 151 6.86 -12.41 9.46
CA HIS A 151 7.21 -13.70 8.90
C HIS A 151 8.73 -13.96 9.05
N PRO A 152 9.17 -15.17 9.43
CA PRO A 152 10.59 -15.47 9.70
C PRO A 152 11.53 -15.16 8.53
N VAL A 153 11.09 -15.39 7.29
CA VAL A 153 11.89 -15.11 6.07
C VAL A 153 11.40 -13.90 5.26
N LEU A 154 10.09 -13.79 5.00
CA LEU A 154 9.50 -12.70 4.20
C LEU A 154 9.45 -11.34 4.92
N GLY A 155 9.79 -11.28 6.21
CA GLY A 155 9.75 -10.05 6.99
C GLY A 155 8.33 -9.60 7.32
N SER A 156 8.05 -8.30 7.23
CA SER A 156 6.76 -7.72 7.59
C SER A 156 5.65 -8.10 6.59
N VAL A 157 4.65 -8.84 7.06
CA VAL A 157 3.48 -9.29 6.27
C VAL A 157 2.20 -8.83 6.98
N VAL A 158 1.16 -8.53 6.22
CA VAL A 158 -0.15 -8.17 6.78
C VAL A 158 -0.98 -9.44 6.95
N GLY A 159 -1.23 -9.85 8.19
CA GLY A 159 -2.13 -10.95 8.52
C GLY A 159 -3.59 -10.55 8.25
N GLY A 160 -4.40 -11.50 7.76
CA GLY A 160 -5.80 -11.27 7.38
C GLY A 160 -5.99 -10.57 6.03
N LEU A 161 -4.92 -10.34 5.28
CA LEU A 161 -4.98 -9.72 3.96
C LEU A 161 -5.40 -10.73 2.89
N SER A 162 -6.43 -10.38 2.13
CA SER A 162 -6.91 -11.16 0.99
C SER A 162 -6.02 -10.96 -0.23
N GLU A 163 -5.71 -12.06 -0.91
CA GLU A 163 -4.91 -12.08 -2.13
C GLU A 163 -5.71 -12.71 -3.28
N VAL A 164 -5.68 -12.06 -4.43
CA VAL A 164 -6.28 -12.56 -5.68
C VAL A 164 -5.16 -12.98 -6.63
N CYS A 165 -5.12 -14.25 -7.00
CA CYS A 165 -4.21 -14.80 -8.00
C CYS A 165 -4.53 -14.20 -9.37
N VAL A 166 -3.50 -13.79 -10.11
CA VAL A 166 -3.63 -13.16 -11.43
C VAL A 166 -2.61 -13.76 -12.40
N CYS A 167 -2.96 -13.82 -13.68
CA CYS A 167 -2.12 -14.40 -14.73
C CYS A 167 -1.63 -13.38 -15.77
N SER A 168 -2.18 -12.17 -15.79
CA SER A 168 -1.78 -11.13 -16.75
C SER A 168 -1.85 -9.72 -16.16
N ALA A 169 -1.21 -8.76 -16.85
CA ALA A 169 -1.28 -7.35 -16.48
C ALA A 169 -2.71 -6.82 -16.54
N GLU A 170 -3.49 -7.24 -17.53
CA GLU A 170 -4.88 -6.84 -17.73
C GLU A 170 -5.76 -7.33 -16.57
N GLU A 171 -5.54 -8.56 -16.11
CA GLU A 171 -6.27 -9.10 -14.97
C GLU A 171 -5.93 -8.36 -13.67
N ALA A 172 -4.64 -8.13 -13.40
CA ALA A 172 -4.18 -7.36 -12.25
C ALA A 172 -4.72 -5.93 -12.27
N PHE A 173 -4.72 -5.30 -13.44
CA PHE A 173 -5.24 -3.95 -13.63
C PHE A 173 -6.77 -3.89 -13.50
N SER A 174 -7.49 -4.90 -13.99
CA SER A 174 -8.95 -5.01 -13.81
C SER A 174 -9.34 -5.15 -12.33
N VAL A 175 -8.56 -5.90 -11.54
CA VAL A 175 -8.73 -5.97 -10.08
C VAL A 175 -8.52 -4.57 -9.45
N TYR A 176 -7.46 -3.87 -9.84
CA TYR A 176 -7.20 -2.50 -9.39
C TYR A 176 -8.37 -1.56 -9.71
N GLU A 177 -8.85 -1.53 -10.95
CA GLU A 177 -9.97 -0.67 -11.36
C GLU A 177 -11.25 -0.98 -10.58
N THR A 178 -11.59 -2.26 -10.41
CA THR A 178 -12.76 -2.69 -9.65
C THR A 178 -12.70 -2.19 -8.21
N CYS A 179 -11.55 -2.37 -7.55
CA CYS A 179 -11.34 -1.88 -6.18
C CYS A 179 -11.36 -0.36 -6.09
N ARG A 180 -10.84 0.37 -7.07
CA ARG A 180 -10.91 1.85 -7.08
C ARG A 180 -12.35 2.35 -7.20
N GLU A 181 -13.20 1.70 -7.99
CA GLU A 181 -14.62 2.06 -8.04
C GLU A 181 -15.35 1.73 -6.73
N MET A 182 -14.99 0.62 -6.07
CA MET A 182 -15.50 0.31 -4.73
C MET A 182 -15.06 1.36 -3.69
N MET A 183 -13.81 1.85 -3.75
CA MET A 183 -13.34 2.93 -2.86
C MET A 183 -14.18 4.19 -3.02
N LYS A 184 -14.46 4.63 -4.26
CA LYS A 184 -15.27 5.82 -4.51
C LYS A 184 -16.67 5.67 -3.92
N THR A 185 -17.25 4.48 -4.07
CA THR A 185 -18.60 4.17 -3.57
C THR A 185 -18.63 4.12 -2.04
N ASN A 186 -17.65 3.47 -1.40
CA ASN A 186 -17.64 3.25 0.06
C ASN A 186 -17.12 4.45 0.86
N ALA A 187 -16.10 5.14 0.37
CA ALA A 187 -15.49 6.27 1.07
C ALA A 187 -16.19 7.60 0.76
N GLY A 188 -17.01 7.68 -0.30
CA GLY A 188 -17.76 8.88 -0.66
C GLY A 188 -16.86 10.11 -0.74
N ILE A 189 -17.17 11.15 0.03
CA ILE A 189 -16.48 12.45 0.00
C ILE A 189 -15.07 12.39 0.60
N ILE A 190 -14.77 11.41 1.47
CA ILE A 190 -13.46 11.33 2.16
C ILE A 190 -12.41 10.51 1.39
N SER A 191 -12.75 9.94 0.23
CA SER A 191 -11.81 9.16 -0.61
C SER A 191 -10.55 9.94 -0.98
N SER A 192 -10.67 11.26 -1.13
CA SER A 192 -9.56 12.21 -1.34
C SER A 192 -8.54 12.24 -0.20
N ARG A 193 -8.94 11.89 1.03
CA ARG A 193 -8.10 11.85 2.23
C ARG A 193 -7.60 10.46 2.56
N CYS A 194 -8.08 9.43 1.86
CA CYS A 194 -7.65 8.06 2.07
C CYS A 194 -6.38 7.77 1.25
N SER A 195 -5.42 7.11 1.89
CA SER A 195 -4.27 6.53 1.21
C SER A 195 -4.61 5.10 0.77
N SER A 196 -3.84 4.55 -0.17
CA SER A 196 -4.04 3.17 -0.60
C SER A 196 -2.72 2.50 -0.96
N LEU A 197 -2.70 1.17 -0.86
CA LEU A 197 -1.55 0.32 -1.16
C LEU A 197 -1.99 -0.86 -2.01
N LEU A 198 -1.62 -0.84 -3.29
CA LEU A 198 -1.69 -2.02 -4.16
C LEU A 198 -0.38 -2.80 -4.01
N SER A 199 -0.46 -4.08 -3.64
CA SER A 199 0.71 -4.96 -3.60
C SER A 199 0.56 -6.07 -4.63
N VAL A 200 1.61 -6.31 -5.41
CA VAL A 200 1.73 -7.46 -6.32
C VAL A 200 2.86 -8.33 -5.83
N VAL A 201 2.55 -9.57 -5.47
CA VAL A 201 3.53 -10.57 -5.06
C VAL A 201 3.73 -11.51 -6.22
N HIS A 202 4.99 -11.69 -6.63
CA HIS A 202 5.39 -12.64 -7.65
C HIS A 202 6.36 -13.65 -7.04
N GLU A 203 6.03 -14.93 -7.18
CA GLU A 203 6.81 -16.04 -6.66
C GLU A 203 7.11 -17.04 -7.79
N TRP A 204 8.29 -17.63 -7.76
CA TRP A 204 8.67 -18.67 -8.71
C TRP A 204 9.60 -19.69 -8.07
N LYS A 205 9.52 -20.93 -8.54
CA LYS A 205 10.45 -21.99 -8.14
C LYS A 205 11.74 -21.91 -8.96
N LEU A 206 12.88 -22.04 -8.29
CA LEU A 206 14.18 -22.11 -8.96
C LEU A 206 14.40 -23.46 -9.67
N HIS A 207 13.93 -24.55 -9.07
CA HIS A 207 14.13 -25.92 -9.55
C HIS A 207 12.78 -26.66 -9.52
N PRO A 208 11.85 -26.37 -10.45
CA PRO A 208 10.48 -26.91 -10.41
C PRO A 208 10.41 -28.45 -10.42
N GLU A 209 11.46 -29.13 -10.91
CA GLU A 209 11.63 -30.58 -10.89
C GLU A 209 11.88 -31.16 -9.49
N GLN A 210 12.32 -30.35 -8.51
CA GLN A 210 12.60 -30.78 -7.16
C GLN A 210 11.35 -30.70 -6.26
N VAL A 211 11.13 -31.73 -5.44
CA VAL A 211 10.01 -31.80 -4.49
C VAL A 211 10.08 -30.68 -3.44
N GLU A 212 11.29 -30.31 -3.00
CA GLU A 212 11.55 -29.24 -2.05
C GLU A 212 12.37 -28.11 -2.70
N SER A 213 11.88 -27.56 -3.81
CA SER A 213 12.52 -26.42 -4.46
C SER A 213 12.45 -25.15 -3.60
N ASP A 214 13.54 -24.39 -3.64
CA ASP A 214 13.53 -23.02 -3.17
C ASP A 214 12.59 -22.16 -4.02
N VAL A 215 11.92 -21.24 -3.33
CA VAL A 215 11.00 -20.25 -3.88
C VAL A 215 11.66 -18.88 -3.75
N CYS A 216 11.77 -18.19 -4.86
CA CYS A 216 12.10 -16.77 -4.89
C CYS A 216 10.82 -15.95 -4.84
N CYS A 217 10.88 -14.81 -4.17
CA CYS A 217 9.76 -13.89 -4.03
C CYS A 217 10.21 -12.49 -4.44
N GLY A 218 9.40 -11.81 -5.24
CA GLY A 218 9.51 -10.38 -5.52
C GLY A 218 8.19 -9.71 -5.18
N LYS A 219 8.23 -8.67 -4.34
CA LYS A 219 7.05 -7.90 -3.94
C LYS A 219 7.14 -6.49 -4.52
N LEU A 220 6.14 -6.11 -5.30
CA LEU A 220 5.92 -4.74 -5.76
C LEU A 220 4.84 -4.07 -4.90
N GLN A 221 5.13 -2.89 -4.37
CA GLN A 221 4.20 -2.10 -3.56
C GLN A 221 3.99 -0.72 -4.20
N LEU A 222 2.75 -0.38 -4.52
CA LEU A 222 2.37 0.91 -5.08
C LEU A 222 1.53 1.66 -4.05
N PHE A 223 2.12 2.69 -3.44
CA PHE A 223 1.45 3.55 -2.47
C PHE A 223 0.91 4.80 -3.18
N SER A 224 -0.39 5.06 -3.02
CA SER A 224 -1.01 6.34 -3.36
C SER A 224 -1.33 7.05 -2.05
N LEU A 225 -0.53 8.05 -1.69
CA LEU A 225 -0.60 8.73 -0.40
C LEU A 225 -1.44 10.02 -0.51
N ALA A 226 -2.34 10.18 0.45
CA ALA A 226 -3.14 11.39 0.62
C ALA A 226 -2.46 12.38 1.58
N GLY A 227 -2.98 13.61 1.61
CA GLY A 227 -2.49 14.69 2.46
C GLY A 227 -1.31 15.46 1.87
N GLY A 228 -1.02 16.61 2.48
CA GLY A 228 0.04 17.52 2.05
C GLY A 228 1.33 17.41 2.84
N ALA A 229 2.37 18.04 2.30
CA ALA A 229 3.65 18.17 2.98
C ALA A 229 3.64 19.23 4.10
N SER A 230 2.64 20.12 4.13
CA SER A 230 2.48 21.07 5.23
C SER A 230 1.57 20.54 6.32
N ARG A 231 1.89 20.85 7.59
CA ARG A 231 1.01 20.56 8.74
C ARG A 231 -0.27 21.39 8.72
N THR A 232 -0.30 22.47 7.94
CA THR A 232 -1.46 23.35 7.79
C THR A 232 -2.33 22.98 6.58
N ASP A 233 -2.04 21.89 5.87
CA ASP A 233 -2.84 21.47 4.72
C ASP A 233 -4.24 21.00 5.16
N LEU A 234 -5.27 21.59 4.54
CA LEU A 234 -6.68 21.30 4.80
C LEU A 234 -7.11 19.87 4.42
N ARG A 235 -6.30 19.16 3.63
CA ARG A 235 -6.46 17.74 3.27
C ARG A 235 -5.91 16.81 4.34
N GLY A 236 -5.17 17.35 5.31
CA GLY A 236 -4.48 16.60 6.36
C GLY A 236 -3.00 16.38 6.05
N VAL A 237 -2.27 15.95 7.07
CA VAL A 237 -0.81 15.76 7.00
C VAL A 237 -0.47 14.46 6.30
N SER A 238 0.43 14.52 5.31
CA SER A 238 0.92 13.35 4.60
C SER A 238 1.49 12.31 5.57
N PRO A 239 1.09 11.03 5.45
CA PRO A 239 1.69 9.92 6.19
C PRO A 239 3.22 9.86 6.03
N LEU A 240 3.74 10.29 4.88
CA LEU A 240 5.16 10.30 4.59
C LEU A 240 5.93 11.25 5.52
N LEU A 241 5.37 12.45 5.78
CA LEU A 241 5.95 13.39 6.73
C LEU A 241 5.95 12.82 8.16
N LYS A 242 4.82 12.20 8.57
CA LYS A 242 4.69 11.57 9.90
C LYS A 242 5.76 10.48 10.13
N VAL A 243 5.96 9.58 9.16
CA VAL A 243 6.97 8.52 9.26
C VAL A 243 8.38 9.10 9.37
N LEU A 244 8.72 10.10 8.55
CA LEU A 244 10.05 10.69 8.57
C LEU A 244 10.34 11.47 9.85
N ASP A 245 9.32 12.05 10.48
CA ASP A 245 9.45 12.69 11.79
C ASP A 245 9.65 11.63 12.90
N GLN A 246 8.88 10.53 12.87
CA GLN A 246 9.06 9.40 13.79
C GLN A 246 10.46 8.76 13.68
N MET A 247 11.04 8.70 12.49
CA MET A 247 12.40 8.19 12.28
C MET A 247 13.47 9.07 12.91
N LYS A 248 13.25 10.39 13.03
CA LYS A 248 14.19 11.33 13.66
C LYS A 248 14.04 11.37 15.18
N THR A 249 12.82 11.26 15.67
CA THR A 249 12.50 11.31 17.11
C THR A 249 11.67 10.08 17.52
N PRO A 250 12.31 8.97 17.88
CA PRO A 250 11.61 7.72 18.22
C PRO A 250 10.78 7.79 19.51
N ALA A 251 10.86 8.88 20.29
CA ALA A 251 10.11 9.11 21.52
C ALA A 251 8.72 9.74 21.31
N ALA A 252 8.35 10.13 20.08
CA ALA A 252 7.08 10.79 19.80
C ALA A 252 6.03 9.78 19.32
N THR A 253 5.13 9.40 20.25
CA THR A 253 3.80 8.75 20.06
C THR A 253 3.79 7.37 19.39
N ASP A 254 3.35 6.36 20.16
CA ASP A 254 3.01 4.96 19.78
C ASP A 254 1.84 4.84 18.79
N ASP A 255 1.63 5.81 17.92
CA ASP A 255 0.58 5.80 16.91
C ASP A 255 1.03 4.95 15.70
N ASN A 256 1.27 3.66 15.96
CA ASN A 256 1.76 2.68 14.99
C ASN A 256 0.61 2.19 14.10
N SER A 257 -0.02 3.10 13.37
CA SER A 257 -0.96 2.70 12.32
C SER A 257 -0.25 1.81 11.30
N LEU A 258 -0.97 0.81 10.79
CA LEU A 258 -0.44 -0.17 9.84
C LEU A 258 0.26 0.50 8.64
N LEU A 259 -0.28 1.63 8.17
CA LEU A 259 0.30 2.42 7.08
C LEU A 259 1.70 2.95 7.42
N LEU A 260 1.89 3.52 8.61
CA LEU A 260 3.18 4.10 9.01
C LEU A 260 4.25 3.01 9.14
N ALA A 261 3.89 1.84 9.66
CA ALA A 261 4.80 0.71 9.74
C ALA A 261 5.20 0.17 8.34
N LEU A 262 4.24 0.05 7.42
CA LEU A 262 4.51 -0.36 6.03
C LEU A 262 5.34 0.69 5.27
N LEU A 263 5.10 1.98 5.50
CA LEU A 263 5.90 3.06 4.92
C LEU A 263 7.32 3.13 5.51
N LYS A 264 7.47 2.84 6.80
CA LYS A 264 8.79 2.73 7.43
C LYS A 264 9.61 1.61 6.79
N ASP A 265 8.99 0.45 6.57
CA ASP A 265 9.60 -0.66 5.85
C ASP A 265 9.93 -0.27 4.40
N ALA A 266 9.03 0.44 3.71
CA ALA A 266 9.28 0.97 2.37
C ALA A 266 10.49 1.94 2.32
N LEU A 267 10.78 2.69 3.37
CA LEU A 267 11.85 3.70 3.36
C LEU A 267 13.20 3.22 3.91
N THR A 268 13.21 2.13 4.69
CA THR A 268 14.41 1.67 5.41
C THR A 268 14.68 0.17 5.32
N GLY A 269 13.72 -0.59 4.79
CA GLY A 269 13.73 -2.04 4.79
C GLY A 269 14.44 -2.67 3.58
N ASN A 270 14.13 -3.95 3.38
CA ASN A 270 14.62 -4.74 2.25
C ASN A 270 13.76 -4.51 1.00
N ILE A 271 13.94 -3.36 0.36
CA ILE A 271 13.12 -2.92 -0.78
C ILE A 271 13.81 -1.79 -1.55
N ARG A 272 13.71 -1.77 -2.88
CA ARG A 272 14.11 -0.60 -3.68
C ARG A 272 12.97 0.38 -3.77
N THR A 273 13.21 1.62 -3.37
CA THR A 273 12.11 2.59 -3.23
C THR A 273 12.30 3.76 -4.17
N TYR A 274 11.17 4.16 -4.75
CA TYR A 274 11.04 5.25 -5.68
C TYR A 274 9.92 6.16 -5.20
N LEU A 275 10.13 7.47 -5.22
CA LEU A 275 9.12 8.48 -4.91
C LEU A 275 8.80 9.25 -6.18
N ILE A 276 7.51 9.38 -6.50
CA ILE A 276 6.98 10.36 -7.44
C ILE A 276 6.20 11.40 -6.64
N TYR A 277 6.69 12.63 -6.63
CA TYR A 277 6.03 13.74 -5.97
C TYR A 277 5.45 14.69 -7.02
N CYS A 278 4.12 14.76 -7.10
CA CYS A 278 3.42 15.70 -7.97
C CYS A 278 3.25 17.03 -7.23
N ILE A 279 3.70 18.14 -7.81
CA ILE A 279 3.55 19.49 -7.26
C ILE A 279 2.71 20.30 -8.23
N ASN A 280 1.66 20.95 -7.72
CA ASN A 280 0.88 21.91 -8.48
C ASN A 280 1.24 23.33 -8.03
N PRO A 281 1.97 24.11 -8.84
CA PRO A 281 2.39 25.45 -8.46
C PRO A 281 1.27 26.50 -8.56
N GLN A 282 0.13 26.22 -9.23
CA GLN A 282 -0.97 27.20 -9.40
C GLN A 282 -2.07 27.12 -8.33
N GLY A 283 -2.01 26.16 -7.40
CA GLY A 283 -3.12 25.85 -6.50
C GLY A 283 -2.78 25.70 -5.03
N LEU A 284 -1.53 25.95 -4.64
CA LEU A 284 -1.06 25.74 -3.27
C LEU A 284 -0.65 27.08 -2.62
N LEU A 285 -0.92 27.23 -1.33
CA LEU A 285 -0.38 28.33 -0.52
C LEU A 285 1.15 28.34 -0.63
N ASP A 286 1.79 29.52 -0.67
CA ASP A 286 3.26 29.69 -0.80
C ASP A 286 4.10 28.84 0.18
N VAL A 287 3.49 28.36 1.27
CA VAL A 287 4.12 27.53 2.30
C VAL A 287 4.22 26.04 1.90
N GLU A 288 3.36 25.55 1.01
CA GLU A 288 3.26 24.11 0.73
C GLU A 288 4.28 23.63 -0.30
N ILE A 289 4.59 24.43 -1.33
CA ILE A 289 5.62 24.10 -2.34
C ILE A 289 7.00 23.86 -1.70
N PRO A 290 7.55 24.78 -0.87
CA PRO A 290 8.84 24.53 -0.22
C PRO A 290 8.78 23.36 0.77
N SER A 291 7.63 23.14 1.43
CA SER A 291 7.44 21.99 2.31
C SER A 291 7.44 20.66 1.52
N ALA A 292 6.84 20.64 0.34
CA ALA A 292 6.80 19.49 -0.56
C ALA A 292 8.18 19.14 -1.11
N LEU A 293 8.93 20.16 -1.55
CA LEU A 293 10.30 19.99 -2.04
C LEU A 293 11.24 19.52 -0.92
N ASP A 294 11.14 20.08 0.29
CA ASP A 294 11.90 19.61 1.46
C ASP A 294 11.54 18.17 1.82
N LEU A 295 10.24 17.83 1.83
CA LEU A 295 9.79 16.47 2.11
C LEU A 295 10.36 15.46 1.10
N ALA A 296 10.30 15.78 -0.19
CA ALA A 296 10.88 14.94 -1.25
C ALA A 296 12.41 14.79 -1.08
N GLN A 297 13.11 15.87 -0.71
CA GLN A 297 14.55 15.86 -0.46
C GLN A 297 14.92 15.02 0.76
N ARG A 298 14.10 15.07 1.82
CA ARG A 298 14.26 14.21 3.01
C ARG A 298 14.11 12.74 2.65
N VAL A 299 13.15 12.40 1.79
CA VAL A 299 12.94 11.02 1.32
C VAL A 299 14.12 10.52 0.52
N ARG A 300 14.71 11.36 -0.34
CA ARG A 300 15.93 11.03 -1.08
C ARG A 300 17.11 10.68 -0.16
N GLY A 301 17.16 11.28 1.03
CA GLY A 301 18.16 10.99 2.06
C GLY A 301 17.95 9.65 2.78
N CYS A 302 16.81 8.97 2.61
CA CYS A 302 16.60 7.63 3.13
C CYS A 302 17.41 6.61 2.34
N ALA A 303 17.80 5.52 3.00
CA ALA A 303 18.58 4.46 2.40
C ALA A 303 17.94 3.09 2.68
N THR A 304 17.84 2.28 1.63
CA THR A 304 17.26 0.94 1.69
C THR A 304 18.29 -0.12 1.32
N LYS A 305 18.00 -1.39 1.65
CA LYS A 305 18.91 -2.52 1.40
C LYS A 305 18.20 -3.61 0.62
N ALA A 306 18.09 -3.44 -0.69
CA ALA A 306 17.44 -4.42 -1.53
C ALA A 306 18.28 -5.70 -1.70
N GLN A 307 17.68 -6.83 -1.33
CA GLN A 307 18.25 -8.16 -1.39
C GLN A 307 17.22 -9.12 -1.97
N ALA A 308 17.73 -10.12 -2.70
CA ALA A 308 16.95 -11.21 -3.22
C ALA A 308 16.29 -12.01 -2.09
N VAL A 309 14.95 -12.12 -2.09
CA VAL A 309 14.23 -12.95 -1.12
C VAL A 309 14.10 -14.36 -1.67
N ARG A 310 14.85 -15.30 -1.07
CA ARG A 310 14.81 -16.74 -1.38
C ARG A 310 14.55 -17.53 -0.12
N TRP A 311 13.64 -18.49 -0.20
CA TRP A 311 13.28 -19.32 0.95
C TRP A 311 12.74 -20.68 0.52
N ASN A 312 12.83 -21.66 1.42
CA ASN A 312 12.28 -22.98 1.19
C ASN A 312 11.09 -23.22 2.13
N PRO A 313 9.84 -23.24 1.62
CA PRO A 313 8.67 -23.40 2.47
C PRO A 313 8.67 -24.69 3.29
N LYS A 314 9.12 -25.80 2.69
CA LYS A 314 9.11 -27.13 3.32
C LYS A 314 10.19 -27.25 4.38
N GLN A 315 11.40 -26.77 4.10
CA GLN A 315 12.48 -26.72 5.08
C GLN A 315 12.13 -25.78 6.25
N THR A 316 11.55 -24.61 5.96
CA THR A 316 11.12 -23.64 6.99
C THR A 316 10.03 -24.24 7.87
N GLU A 317 9.03 -24.91 7.27
CA GLU A 317 7.98 -25.62 8.01
C GLU A 317 8.57 -26.68 8.96
N ARG A 318 9.56 -27.46 8.49
CA ARG A 318 10.23 -28.51 9.27
C ARG A 318 11.00 -27.91 10.45
N GLY A 319 11.82 -26.88 10.21
CA GLY A 319 12.61 -26.22 11.25
C GLY A 319 11.73 -25.58 12.34
N ILE A 320 10.60 -24.98 11.97
CA ILE A 320 9.65 -24.44 12.96
C ILE A 320 9.02 -25.58 13.79
N ARG A 321 8.65 -26.72 13.16
CA ARG A 321 8.10 -27.88 13.88
C ARG A 321 9.11 -28.49 14.85
N GLU A 322 10.37 -28.59 14.46
CA GLU A 322 11.47 -29.06 15.31
C GLU A 322 11.65 -28.12 16.53
N GLY A 323 11.69 -26.81 16.31
CA GLY A 323 11.77 -25.83 17.40
C GLY A 323 10.57 -25.86 18.35
N ILE A 324 9.35 -26.09 17.83
CA ILE A 324 8.15 -26.29 18.66
C ILE A 324 8.31 -27.54 19.54
N MET A 325 8.78 -28.66 18.98
CA MET A 325 8.99 -29.90 19.75
C MET A 325 10.05 -29.76 20.83
N GLU A 326 11.14 -29.04 20.54
CA GLU A 326 12.19 -28.74 21.51
C GLU A 326 11.66 -27.87 22.66
N LEU A 327 10.96 -26.77 22.36
CA LEU A 327 10.35 -25.91 23.37
C LEU A 327 9.32 -26.65 24.23
N GLN A 328 8.48 -27.50 23.61
CA GLN A 328 7.55 -28.35 24.34
C GLN A 328 8.26 -29.28 25.31
N THR A 329 9.38 -29.89 24.89
CA THR A 329 10.19 -30.76 25.75
C THR A 329 10.77 -29.99 26.94
N ILE A 330 11.30 -28.78 26.70
CA ILE A 330 11.84 -27.91 27.75
C ILE A 330 10.75 -27.56 28.77
N ILE A 331 9.58 -27.10 28.30
CA ILE A 331 8.43 -26.73 29.15
C ILE A 331 7.94 -27.92 29.98
N MET A 332 7.91 -29.13 29.41
CA MET A 332 7.50 -30.34 30.13
C MET A 332 8.53 -30.83 31.15
N SER A 333 9.81 -30.53 30.94
CA SER A 333 10.91 -30.95 31.83
C SER A 333 11.14 -30.03 33.03
N GLN A 334 10.73 -28.77 32.93
CA GLN A 334 10.91 -27.75 33.98
C GLN A 334 9.65 -27.64 34.86
N ARG A 335 9.81 -27.59 36.19
CA ARG A 335 8.69 -27.48 37.15
C ARG A 335 8.08 -26.08 37.24
N ASP A 336 8.88 -25.05 36.93
CA ASP A 336 8.42 -23.69 36.67
C ASP A 336 8.62 -23.42 35.18
N SER A 337 7.53 -23.45 34.41
CA SER A 337 7.58 -23.06 33.00
C SER A 337 7.83 -21.56 32.91
N ASP A 338 9.00 -21.16 32.40
CA ASP A 338 9.30 -19.76 32.15
C ASP A 338 8.27 -19.15 31.18
N VAL A 339 7.67 -18.03 31.58
CA VAL A 339 6.72 -17.24 30.78
C VAL A 339 7.31 -16.93 29.40
N HIS A 340 8.63 -16.72 29.32
CA HIS A 340 9.34 -16.52 28.07
C HIS A 340 9.21 -17.70 27.09
N SER A 341 9.32 -18.94 27.60
CA SER A 341 9.22 -20.17 26.78
C SER A 341 7.82 -20.37 26.22
N ILE A 342 6.79 -20.02 27.00
CA ILE A 342 5.38 -20.09 26.57
C ILE A 342 5.12 -19.05 25.47
N HIS A 343 5.60 -17.82 25.63
CA HIS A 343 5.49 -16.80 24.59
C HIS A 343 6.20 -17.20 23.30
N LYS A 344 7.41 -17.77 23.40
CA LYS A 344 8.16 -18.24 22.23
C LYS A 344 7.43 -19.38 21.52
N LEU A 345 6.82 -20.30 22.26
CA LEU A 345 6.01 -21.39 21.70
C LEU A 345 4.79 -20.84 20.94
N ALA A 346 4.10 -19.84 21.50
CA ALA A 346 2.97 -19.19 20.83
C ALA A 346 3.40 -18.51 19.51
N GLU A 347 4.51 -17.77 19.54
CA GLU A 347 5.10 -17.11 18.36
C GLU A 347 5.46 -18.14 17.27
N MET A 348 6.15 -19.22 17.63
CA MET A 348 6.48 -20.28 16.67
C MET A 348 5.25 -20.97 16.09
N THR A 349 4.21 -21.19 16.90
CA THR A 349 2.95 -21.77 16.45
C THR A 349 2.24 -20.86 15.44
N GLN A 350 2.25 -19.54 15.69
CA GLN A 350 1.73 -18.54 14.75
C GLN A 350 2.53 -18.52 13.45
N ASN A 351 3.87 -18.55 13.53
CA ASN A 351 4.74 -18.60 12.35
C ASN A 351 4.53 -19.88 11.53
N LEU A 352 4.33 -21.03 12.17
CA LEU A 352 4.01 -22.28 11.49
C LEU A 352 2.72 -22.16 10.69
N GLN A 353 1.68 -21.58 11.29
CA GLN A 353 0.41 -21.37 10.60
C GLN A 353 0.57 -20.42 9.41
N MET A 354 1.37 -19.37 9.56
CA MET A 354 1.66 -18.42 8.49
C MET A 354 2.37 -19.09 7.31
N VAL A 355 3.42 -19.88 7.56
CA VAL A 355 4.15 -20.63 6.51
C VAL A 355 3.23 -21.61 5.80
N LYS A 356 2.36 -22.32 6.52
CA LYS A 356 1.37 -23.22 5.91
C LYS A 356 0.37 -22.50 5.01
N ASN A 357 0.01 -21.26 5.35
CA ASN A 357 -0.89 -20.43 4.56
C ASN A 357 -0.23 -19.87 3.28
N GLN A 358 1.09 -19.91 3.15
CA GLN A 358 1.80 -19.49 1.93
C GLN A 358 1.75 -20.51 0.78
N SER A 359 1.06 -21.66 0.95
CA SER A 359 0.92 -22.65 -0.11
C SER A 359 0.13 -22.11 -1.32
N TRP A 360 0.74 -22.17 -2.51
CA TRP A 360 0.13 -21.71 -3.77
C TRP A 360 -1.23 -22.34 -4.05
N LYS A 361 -1.41 -23.63 -3.70
CA LYS A 361 -2.69 -24.31 -3.86
C LYS A 361 -3.80 -23.63 -3.04
N LYS A 362 -3.52 -23.37 -1.76
CA LYS A 362 -4.47 -22.73 -0.86
C LYS A 362 -4.78 -21.29 -1.29
N LYS A 363 -3.76 -20.52 -1.67
CA LYS A 363 -3.94 -19.16 -2.20
C LYS A 363 -4.79 -19.12 -3.48
N ARG A 364 -4.62 -20.09 -4.39
CA ARG A 364 -5.48 -20.19 -5.60
C ARG A 364 -6.93 -20.49 -5.23
N GLU A 365 -7.18 -21.45 -4.35
CA GLU A 365 -8.53 -21.79 -3.88
C GLU A 365 -9.23 -20.61 -3.20
N GLU A 366 -8.51 -19.84 -2.36
CA GLU A 366 -9.03 -18.64 -1.71
C GLU A 366 -9.29 -17.53 -2.74
N SER A 367 -8.37 -17.33 -3.68
CA SER A 367 -8.54 -16.36 -4.77
C SER A 367 -9.78 -16.64 -5.62
N GLU A 368 -10.09 -17.90 -5.93
CA GLU A 368 -11.28 -18.25 -6.70
C GLU A 368 -12.56 -17.88 -5.95
N LYS A 369 -12.59 -18.12 -4.64
CA LYS A 369 -13.70 -17.71 -3.76
C LYS A 369 -13.87 -16.19 -3.77
N ILE A 370 -12.78 -15.43 -3.65
CA ILE A 370 -12.81 -13.95 -3.67
C ILE A 370 -13.33 -13.46 -5.03
N LYS A 371 -12.77 -13.95 -6.14
CA LYS A 371 -13.22 -13.58 -7.50
C LYS A 371 -14.69 -13.88 -7.74
N ALA A 372 -15.18 -15.03 -7.28
CA ALA A 372 -16.58 -15.40 -7.41
C ALA A 372 -17.50 -14.42 -6.66
N LYS A 373 -17.14 -14.05 -5.43
CA LYS A 373 -17.93 -13.12 -4.63
C LYS A 373 -17.88 -11.68 -5.18
N ILE A 374 -16.72 -11.20 -5.65
CA ILE A 374 -16.62 -9.88 -6.31
C ILE A 374 -17.54 -9.83 -7.54
N LYS A 375 -17.51 -10.86 -8.39
CA LYS A 375 -18.40 -10.97 -9.56
C LYS A 375 -19.89 -10.96 -9.17
N GLN A 376 -20.24 -11.59 -8.05
CA GLN A 376 -21.62 -11.61 -7.56
C GLN A 376 -22.07 -10.23 -7.06
N SER A 377 -21.23 -9.55 -6.29
CA SER A 377 -21.53 -8.21 -5.76
C SER A 377 -21.66 -7.15 -6.87
N CYS A 378 -20.78 -7.17 -7.86
CA CYS A 378 -20.88 -6.25 -9.00
C CYS A 378 -22.18 -6.44 -9.81
N LYS A 379 -22.67 -7.68 -9.96
CA LYS A 379 -23.93 -7.96 -10.65
C LYS A 379 -25.16 -7.42 -9.91
N SER A 380 -25.20 -7.51 -8.58
CA SER A 380 -26.28 -6.94 -7.78
C SER A 380 -26.31 -5.41 -7.79
N SER A 381 -25.15 -4.77 -7.89
CA SER A 381 -25.07 -3.30 -7.98
C SER A 381 -25.51 -2.77 -9.35
N GLN A 382 -25.23 -3.51 -10.43
CA GLN A 382 -25.67 -3.17 -11.78
C GLN A 382 -27.19 -3.33 -11.99
N SER A 383 -27.84 -4.31 -11.35
CA SER A 383 -29.31 -4.44 -11.42
C SER A 383 -30.03 -3.28 -10.74
N ASN A 384 -29.44 -2.69 -9.70
CA ASN A 384 -30.01 -1.53 -9.02
C ASN A 384 -29.79 -0.21 -9.79
N GLN A 385 -28.72 -0.10 -10.60
CA GLN A 385 -28.49 1.08 -11.45
C GLN A 385 -29.32 1.07 -12.74
N GLN A 386 -29.79 -0.08 -13.22
CA GLN A 386 -30.69 -0.14 -14.39
C GLN A 386 -32.15 0.22 -14.08
N ILE A 387 -32.54 0.34 -12.81
CA ILE A 387 -33.91 0.73 -12.39
C ILE A 387 -34.04 2.25 -12.17
N SER A 388 -32.93 3.00 -12.04
CA SER A 388 -32.96 4.47 -11.85
C SER A 388 -32.80 5.29 -13.14
N GLY A 389 -32.78 4.63 -14.30
CA GLY A 389 -32.76 5.28 -15.62
C GLY A 389 -34.12 5.84 -16.05
N GLY A 390 -34.68 6.77 -15.26
CA GLY A 390 -35.87 7.50 -15.67
C GLY A 390 -36.71 8.01 -14.50
N ARG A 391 -36.39 9.21 -14.01
CA ARG A 391 -37.36 10.29 -13.69
C ARG A 391 -36.62 11.45 -13.04
N HIS A 392 -36.74 12.61 -13.68
CA HIS A 392 -36.56 13.89 -13.02
C HIS A 392 -37.64 14.07 -11.93
N ALA A 393 -37.25 14.77 -10.85
CA ALA A 393 -38.06 15.33 -9.77
C ALA A 393 -38.62 14.34 -8.71
N ASP A 394 -37.98 14.29 -7.54
CA ASP A 394 -38.58 14.59 -6.21
C ASP A 394 -37.67 14.10 -5.06
N HIS A 395 -36.82 14.99 -4.54
CA HIS A 395 -35.83 14.65 -3.51
C HIS A 395 -36.29 14.90 -2.05
N ASN A 396 -37.58 15.08 -1.81
CA ASN A 396 -38.10 15.51 -0.48
C ASN A 396 -38.92 14.47 0.30
N ASN A 397 -39.17 13.26 -0.20
CA ASN A 397 -40.07 12.31 0.49
C ASN A 397 -39.36 11.17 1.25
N GLU A 398 -38.20 10.69 0.78
CA GLU A 398 -37.47 9.57 1.41
C GLU A 398 -36.84 9.94 2.77
N SER A 399 -36.35 11.17 2.92
CA SER A 399 -35.82 11.68 4.19
C SER A 399 -36.90 11.78 5.27
N THR A 400 -38.15 12.05 4.88
CA THR A 400 -39.26 12.22 5.82
C THR A 400 -39.76 10.88 6.37
N GLU A 401 -39.73 9.82 5.57
CA GLU A 401 -40.13 8.47 6.01
C GLU A 401 -39.08 7.80 6.89
N THR A 402 -37.80 7.92 6.53
CA THR A 402 -36.68 7.44 7.37
C THR A 402 -36.62 8.14 8.72
N VAL A 403 -36.85 9.46 8.77
CA VAL A 403 -36.92 10.21 10.04
C VAL A 403 -38.12 9.77 10.90
N LYS A 404 -39.29 9.52 10.31
CA LYS A 404 -40.45 9.01 11.05
C LYS A 404 -40.22 7.60 11.60
N TYR A 405 -39.57 6.73 10.83
CA TYR A 405 -39.23 5.38 11.26
C TYR A 405 -38.27 5.39 12.46
N LEU A 406 -37.22 6.21 12.40
CA LEU A 406 -36.24 6.34 13.49
C LEU A 406 -36.85 7.00 14.75
N GLN A 407 -37.77 7.97 14.58
CA GLN A 407 -38.50 8.56 15.70
C GLN A 407 -39.41 7.54 16.40
N GLU A 408 -40.06 6.65 15.67
CA GLU A 408 -40.94 5.63 16.25
C GLU A 408 -40.13 4.53 16.97
N GLN A 409 -38.98 4.12 16.44
CA GLN A 409 -38.07 3.20 17.14
C GLN A 409 -37.56 3.79 18.46
N LEU A 410 -37.12 5.05 18.45
CA LEU A 410 -36.64 5.72 19.66
C LEU A 410 -37.76 5.85 20.71
N ARG A 411 -39.00 6.10 20.28
CA ARG A 411 -40.16 6.17 21.18
C ARG A 411 -40.46 4.82 21.85
N GLN A 412 -40.39 3.71 21.10
CA GLN A 412 -40.61 2.37 21.65
C GLN A 412 -39.54 1.98 22.67
N GLU A 413 -38.27 2.33 22.40
CA GLU A 413 -37.14 2.03 23.30
C GLU A 413 -37.21 2.81 24.62
N ILE A 414 -37.68 4.06 24.57
CA ILE A 414 -37.95 4.90 25.76
C ILE A 414 -39.14 4.35 26.56
N GLU A 415 -40.23 3.92 25.92
CA GLU A 415 -41.37 3.31 26.61
C GLU A 415 -41.03 1.97 27.26
N GLU A 416 -40.12 1.18 26.68
CA GLU A 416 -39.61 -0.04 27.31
C GLU A 416 -38.77 0.27 28.56
N HIS A 417 -37.89 1.27 28.51
CA HIS A 417 -37.10 1.66 29.67
C HIS A 417 -37.95 2.23 30.82
N LEU A 418 -38.95 3.05 30.51
CA LEU A 418 -39.87 3.60 31.53
C LEU A 418 -40.76 2.54 32.19
N ARG A 419 -40.95 1.39 31.53
CA ARG A 419 -41.75 0.27 32.04
C ARG A 419 -40.90 -0.76 32.80
N GLY A 420 -39.57 -0.76 32.60
CA GLY A 420 -38.61 -1.59 33.34
C GLY A 420 -38.30 -1.12 34.76
N ASP A 421 -38.50 0.17 35.07
CA ASP A 421 -38.21 0.77 36.39
C ASP A 421 -39.37 0.66 37.42
N LYS A 422 -40.38 -0.19 37.14
CA LYS A 422 -41.42 -0.56 38.10
C LYS A 422 -41.54 -2.08 38.23
N LEU A 423 -40.55 -2.71 38.84
CA LEU A 423 -40.70 -3.99 39.55
C LEU A 423 -39.64 -4.16 40.63
#